data_AF-A0A857V811-F1
#
_entry.id   AF-A0A857V811-F1
#
_cell.length_a   1.000
_cell.length_b   1.000
_cell.length_c   1.000
_cell.angle_alpha   90.00
_cell.angle_beta   90.00
_cell.angle_gamma   90.00
#
_symmetry.space_group_name_H-M   'P 1'
#
loop_
_entity.id
_entity.type
_entity.pdbx_description
1 polymer ?
#
loop_
_entity_poly.entity_id
_entity_poly.type
_entity_poly.pdbx_seq_one_letter_code
_entity_poly.pdbx_strand_id
1 'polypeptide(L)'
;MKYLQRRGRLLPTLAAGVMTLGVGSVTLLAMTQPAKADAINNTDFVMTVDTTKPGVSNTDQFTIPVTGGGYNYTVDCNNDGIPDAVGVTGSHTCTYSDEGRHTIRIGGTFPQIYVNNAGDRLKIMSVDQWGTGAWRSMDSAFRGAENMDVKATDVPNLTNVTSLQSMFDTAHSLKGEGANWQWNTSNVTTTANMFHGAGQFNQNIGSWDMGNVTSAGHMFAYAGAFNNGGSSSIASWNTAKLEYADSMFEWANSFNQPIGLWNMTKAHAMVRMLANARAFSQSLAGWQLTSLQDVTGNPYAGGANMLDNTALSVQNYDATLIAWNNAVLKSPVTLGAAGLKYCTAEAAHAALQKTVADGGHGWTINGDAKQCPTYTLTFNTGSGSPVPSQTVAYTAKAVRPADPTRAGYTFAGWYADPTYLMQWDFNVHTMPNSNFTLYAKWNAVPTAPGNPGAPNQPSQPSQPGQPGASQGQSGSQLADTGTSLLVAIGAGVAAIISGAVLMMRKKRS
;
A
#
# COMPACT_ATOMS: atom_id res chain seq x y z
N MET A 1 -54.20 -21.87 -38.64
CA MET A 1 -55.62 -21.49 -38.59
C MET A 1 -56.07 -21.64 -37.13
N LYS A 2 -56.26 -20.51 -36.42
CA LYS A 2 -57.57 -19.98 -35.94
C LYS A 2 -58.10 -20.80 -34.73
N TYR A 3 -58.30 -20.29 -33.50
CA TYR A 3 -58.69 -18.96 -33.04
C TYR A 3 -58.33 -18.74 -31.55
N LEU A 4 -57.97 -17.50 -31.19
CA LEU A 4 -57.80 -16.96 -29.84
C LEU A 4 -59.16 -16.59 -29.21
N GLN A 5 -59.26 -16.64 -27.88
CA GLN A 5 -60.16 -15.76 -27.12
C GLN A 5 -59.45 -15.15 -25.90
N ARG A 6 -59.19 -13.83 -26.01
CA ARG A 6 -58.90 -12.91 -24.90
C ARG A 6 -60.21 -12.53 -24.21
N ARG A 7 -60.24 -12.51 -22.87
CA ARG A 7 -61.23 -11.74 -22.09
C ARG A 7 -60.51 -10.64 -21.33
N GLY A 8 -60.71 -9.40 -21.77
CA GLY A 8 -60.47 -8.21 -20.96
C GLY A 8 -61.63 -8.00 -20.00
N ARG A 9 -61.34 -7.55 -18.78
CA ARG A 9 -62.34 -7.05 -17.82
C ARG A 9 -62.10 -5.58 -17.54
N LEU A 10 -63.21 -4.85 -17.60
CA LEU A 10 -63.38 -3.42 -17.52
C LEU A 10 -63.04 -2.85 -16.13
N LEU A 11 -62.47 -1.65 -16.13
CA LEU A 11 -62.42 -0.73 -14.99
C LEU A 11 -63.82 -0.15 -14.73
N PRO A 12 -64.29 -0.04 -13.47
CA PRO A 12 -65.48 0.75 -13.17
C PRO A 12 -65.11 2.20 -12.85
N THR A 13 -65.88 3.11 -13.44
CA THR A 13 -66.00 4.54 -13.19
C THR A 13 -66.52 4.84 -11.78
N LEU A 14 -65.88 5.78 -11.07
CA LEU A 14 -66.40 6.36 -9.82
C LEU A 14 -67.58 7.29 -10.12
N ALA A 15 -68.75 6.97 -9.58
CA ALA A 15 -69.86 7.90 -9.43
C ALA A 15 -69.89 8.40 -7.98
N ALA A 16 -69.73 9.71 -7.79
CA ALA A 16 -69.87 10.36 -6.50
C ALA A 16 -71.36 10.57 -6.18
N GLY A 17 -71.86 9.83 -5.20
CA GLY A 17 -73.17 10.06 -4.58
C GLY A 17 -72.97 10.44 -3.12
N VAL A 18 -73.24 11.70 -2.78
CA VAL A 18 -73.34 12.17 -1.39
C VAL A 18 -74.71 11.72 -0.87
N MET A 19 -74.72 10.85 0.15
CA MET A 19 -75.93 10.55 0.92
C MET A 19 -75.58 10.48 2.41
N THR A 20 -76.31 11.25 3.20
CA THR A 20 -76.15 11.50 4.63
C THR A 20 -76.52 10.30 5.51
N LEU A 21 -75.65 10.07 6.51
CA LEU A 21 -75.71 9.35 7.79
C LEU A 21 -77.00 8.57 8.17
N GLY A 22 -76.80 7.28 8.46
CA GLY A 22 -77.62 6.46 9.36
C GLY A 22 -76.72 5.50 10.13
N VAL A 23 -76.68 5.62 11.47
CA VAL A 23 -75.88 4.81 12.38
C VAL A 23 -76.44 3.39 12.50
N GLY A 24 -75.64 2.39 12.13
CA GLY A 24 -75.92 0.98 12.35
C GLY A 24 -74.62 0.19 12.22
N SER A 25 -74.22 -0.47 13.31
CA SER A 25 -72.94 -1.15 13.49
C SER A 25 -72.64 -2.15 12.37
N VAL A 26 -71.63 -1.84 11.55
CA VAL A 26 -70.98 -2.78 10.63
C VAL A 26 -69.71 -3.27 11.32
N THR A 27 -69.65 -4.56 11.64
CA THR A 27 -68.42 -5.21 12.07
C THR A 27 -67.47 -5.25 10.87
N LEU A 28 -66.51 -4.33 10.85
CA LEU A 28 -65.46 -4.28 9.85
C LEU A 28 -64.49 -5.43 10.13
N LEU A 29 -64.58 -6.52 9.36
CA LEU A 29 -63.52 -7.52 9.31
C LEU A 29 -62.32 -6.83 8.63
N ALA A 30 -61.42 -6.29 9.45
CA ALA A 30 -60.15 -5.78 8.97
C ALA A 30 -59.36 -6.94 8.38
N MET A 31 -59.37 -7.06 7.05
CA MET A 31 -58.29 -7.74 6.34
C MET A 31 -57.04 -6.90 6.60
N THR A 32 -56.25 -7.29 7.60
CA THR A 32 -54.88 -6.80 7.75
C THR A 32 -54.17 -7.12 6.45
N GLN A 33 -53.87 -6.10 5.66
CA GLN A 33 -52.80 -6.20 4.67
C GLN A 33 -51.57 -6.75 5.42
N PRO A 34 -50.82 -7.71 4.86
CA PRO A 34 -49.54 -8.08 5.45
C PRO A 34 -48.75 -6.78 5.63
N ALA A 35 -48.20 -6.60 6.83
CA ALA A 35 -47.34 -5.48 7.12
C ALA A 35 -46.32 -5.41 5.98
N LYS A 36 -46.25 -4.26 5.32
CA LYS A 36 -45.16 -3.97 4.40
C LYS A 36 -43.89 -4.22 5.20
N ALA A 37 -42.96 -5.03 4.69
CA ALA A 37 -41.67 -5.32 5.35
C ALA A 37 -41.19 -4.05 6.06
N ASP A 38 -41.05 -4.13 7.38
CA ASP A 38 -40.56 -3.01 8.17
C ASP A 38 -39.31 -2.49 7.46
N ALA A 39 -39.22 -1.16 7.27
CA ALA A 39 -37.97 -0.57 6.79
C ALA A 39 -36.86 -1.14 7.68
N ILE A 40 -35.81 -1.72 7.08
CA ILE A 40 -34.71 -2.38 7.80
C ILE A 40 -34.37 -1.52 9.01
N ASN A 41 -34.74 -1.99 10.21
CA ASN A 41 -34.35 -1.32 11.43
C ASN A 41 -32.83 -1.52 11.55
N ASN A 42 -32.09 -0.52 12.02
CA ASN A 42 -30.63 -0.63 12.10
C ASN A 42 -30.15 -1.54 13.24
N THR A 43 -31.05 -2.24 13.93
CA THR A 43 -30.74 -3.01 15.13
C THR A 43 -30.36 -4.45 14.84
N ASP A 44 -30.95 -5.04 13.81
CA ASP A 44 -30.88 -6.47 13.51
C ASP A 44 -29.71 -6.80 12.55
N PHE A 45 -29.18 -8.02 12.64
CA PHE A 45 -28.21 -8.52 11.67
C PHE A 45 -28.96 -8.96 10.40
N VAL A 46 -28.49 -8.56 9.22
CA VAL A 46 -29.13 -8.89 7.94
C VAL A 46 -28.12 -9.50 6.99
N MET A 47 -28.48 -10.63 6.41
CA MET A 47 -27.65 -11.31 5.41
C MET A 47 -28.49 -11.84 4.27
N THR A 48 -27.87 -11.97 3.10
CA THR A 48 -28.48 -12.55 1.91
C THR A 48 -27.82 -13.88 1.59
N VAL A 49 -28.65 -14.87 1.25
CA VAL A 49 -28.25 -16.20 0.83
C VAL A 49 -28.80 -16.53 -0.56
N ASP A 50 -28.22 -17.50 -1.24
CA ASP A 50 -28.71 -18.06 -2.49
C ASP A 50 -28.74 -19.59 -2.38
N THR A 51 -29.94 -20.16 -2.25
CA THR A 51 -30.11 -21.59 -1.97
C THR A 51 -29.84 -22.47 -3.18
N THR A 52 -29.72 -21.88 -4.38
CA THR A 52 -29.27 -22.60 -5.60
C THR A 52 -27.80 -22.98 -5.54
N LYS A 53 -27.02 -22.40 -4.61
CA LYS A 53 -25.62 -22.74 -4.41
C LYS A 53 -25.47 -24.06 -3.65
N PRO A 54 -24.40 -24.83 -3.92
CA PRO A 54 -24.15 -26.08 -3.20
C PRO A 54 -24.05 -25.86 -1.69
N GLY A 55 -24.57 -26.81 -0.91
CA GLY A 55 -24.52 -26.79 0.55
C GLY A 55 -24.95 -28.13 1.12
N VAL A 56 -25.11 -28.19 2.44
CA VAL A 56 -25.53 -29.40 3.14
C VAL A 56 -27.05 -29.48 3.24
N SER A 57 -27.73 -28.35 3.45
CA SER A 57 -29.19 -28.30 3.45
C SER A 57 -29.76 -28.41 2.04
N ASN A 58 -31.06 -28.71 1.95
CA ASN A 58 -31.77 -28.85 0.68
C ASN A 58 -31.69 -27.57 -0.18
N THR A 59 -32.02 -27.68 -1.47
CA THR A 59 -31.91 -26.59 -2.45
C THR A 59 -32.89 -25.44 -2.22
N ASP A 60 -33.89 -25.66 -1.37
CA ASP A 60 -34.88 -24.69 -0.88
C ASP A 60 -34.62 -24.27 0.58
N GLN A 61 -33.41 -24.53 1.11
CA GLN A 61 -33.09 -24.31 2.51
C GLN A 61 -31.77 -23.57 2.72
N PHE A 62 -31.69 -22.92 3.88
CA PHE A 62 -30.44 -22.41 4.47
C PHE A 62 -30.46 -22.62 5.98
N THR A 63 -29.41 -23.26 6.51
CA THR A 63 -29.21 -23.41 7.95
C THR A 63 -28.29 -22.32 8.49
N ILE A 64 -28.80 -21.47 9.37
CA ILE A 64 -28.04 -20.45 10.10
C ILE A 64 -27.07 -21.17 11.05
N PRO A 65 -25.74 -21.04 10.84
CA PRO A 65 -24.77 -21.81 11.60
C PRO A 65 -24.35 -21.06 12.87
N VAL A 66 -24.53 -21.71 14.01
CA VAL A 66 -24.11 -21.20 15.33
C VAL A 66 -23.23 -22.19 16.06
N THR A 67 -22.55 -21.73 17.11
CA THR A 67 -21.74 -22.59 17.99
C THR A 67 -21.82 -22.16 19.46
N GLY A 68 -21.74 -23.13 20.37
CA GLY A 68 -21.84 -22.88 21.81
C GLY A 68 -23.22 -22.41 22.26
N GLY A 69 -23.27 -21.66 23.36
CA GLY A 69 -24.51 -21.13 23.95
C GLY A 69 -24.60 -19.59 23.92
N GLY A 70 -25.58 -19.06 24.66
CA GLY A 70 -25.82 -17.61 24.78
C GLY A 70 -26.68 -17.01 23.65
N TYR A 71 -27.37 -17.85 22.89
CA TYR A 71 -28.31 -17.45 21.86
C TYR A 71 -29.71 -17.32 22.45
N ASN A 72 -30.40 -16.25 22.06
CA ASN A 72 -31.83 -16.09 22.26
C ASN A 72 -32.28 -15.07 21.20
N TYR A 73 -32.46 -15.55 19.98
CA TYR A 73 -32.66 -14.71 18.80
C TYR A 73 -33.98 -15.01 18.09
N THR A 74 -34.39 -14.06 17.26
CA THR A 74 -35.51 -14.20 16.33
C THR A 74 -34.96 -14.36 14.92
N VAL A 75 -35.67 -15.12 14.09
CA VAL A 75 -35.36 -15.30 12.68
C VAL A 75 -36.58 -14.91 11.86
N ASP A 76 -36.35 -14.03 10.89
CA ASP A 76 -37.28 -13.68 9.82
C ASP A 76 -36.57 -14.06 8.52
N CYS A 77 -36.91 -15.23 7.99
CA CYS A 77 -36.19 -15.95 6.94
C CYS A 77 -36.27 -15.25 5.58
N ASN A 78 -37.34 -14.51 5.36
CA ASN A 78 -37.67 -13.81 4.11
C ASN A 78 -37.69 -12.28 4.29
N ASN A 79 -37.30 -11.79 5.46
CA ASN A 79 -37.22 -10.38 5.82
C ASN A 79 -38.51 -9.61 5.49
N ASP A 80 -39.65 -10.21 5.82
CA ASP A 80 -40.97 -9.68 5.51
C ASP A 80 -41.61 -8.88 6.67
N GLY A 81 -40.93 -8.78 7.80
CA GLY A 81 -41.44 -8.13 9.00
C GLY A 81 -41.91 -9.10 10.07
N ILE A 82 -42.15 -10.37 9.73
CA ILE A 82 -42.78 -11.38 10.60
C ILE A 82 -41.76 -12.47 10.93
N PRO A 83 -41.37 -12.62 12.21
CA PRO A 83 -40.45 -13.70 12.58
C PRO A 83 -41.06 -15.09 12.36
N ASP A 84 -40.38 -15.93 11.58
CA ASP A 84 -40.64 -17.37 11.45
C ASP A 84 -40.30 -18.14 12.74
N ALA A 85 -39.33 -17.65 13.50
CA ALA A 85 -38.92 -18.23 14.75
C ALA A 85 -38.58 -17.18 15.80
N VAL A 86 -38.92 -17.47 17.05
CA VAL A 86 -38.61 -16.65 18.22
C VAL A 86 -38.02 -17.51 19.33
N GLY A 87 -37.11 -16.94 20.12
CA GLY A 87 -36.51 -17.66 21.24
C GLY A 87 -35.51 -18.74 20.83
N VAL A 88 -34.89 -18.60 19.66
CA VAL A 88 -33.96 -19.60 19.11
C VAL A 88 -32.66 -19.61 19.91
N THR A 89 -32.23 -20.80 20.33
CA THR A 89 -31.03 -21.00 21.17
C THR A 89 -29.91 -21.82 20.50
N GLY A 90 -30.18 -22.39 19.32
CA GLY A 90 -29.25 -23.20 18.53
C GLY A 90 -29.34 -22.84 17.05
N SER A 91 -28.87 -23.72 16.16
CA SER A 91 -29.01 -23.51 14.70
C SER A 91 -30.47 -23.52 14.29
N HIS A 92 -30.82 -22.73 13.29
CA HIS A 92 -32.16 -22.69 12.71
C HIS A 92 -32.08 -22.87 11.19
N THR A 93 -33.04 -23.60 10.61
CA THR A 93 -33.10 -23.82 9.16
C THR A 93 -34.30 -23.09 8.58
N CYS A 94 -34.03 -22.08 7.77
CA CYS A 94 -35.03 -21.45 6.92
C CYS A 94 -35.37 -22.39 5.76
N THR A 95 -36.67 -22.58 5.51
CA THR A 95 -37.18 -23.35 4.35
C THR A 95 -38.04 -22.42 3.52
N TYR A 96 -37.77 -22.35 2.22
CA TYR A 96 -38.38 -21.41 1.29
C TYR A 96 -39.36 -22.13 0.36
N SER A 97 -40.39 -21.41 -0.12
CA SER A 97 -41.32 -21.97 -1.13
C SER A 97 -40.65 -22.19 -2.49
N ASP A 98 -39.62 -21.41 -2.78
CA ASP A 98 -38.91 -21.39 -4.04
C ASP A 98 -37.39 -21.29 -3.78
N GLU A 99 -36.61 -21.98 -4.62
CA GLU A 99 -35.15 -21.84 -4.61
C GLU A 99 -34.74 -20.43 -5.09
N GLY A 100 -33.61 -19.93 -4.59
CA GLY A 100 -33.06 -18.67 -5.07
C GLY A 100 -32.48 -17.82 -3.97
N ARG A 101 -32.49 -16.51 -4.24
CA ARG A 101 -31.95 -15.51 -3.34
C ARG A 101 -32.98 -15.10 -2.29
N HIS A 102 -32.57 -15.18 -1.03
CA HIS A 102 -33.38 -14.83 0.13
C HIS A 102 -32.60 -13.93 1.08
N THR A 103 -33.28 -12.99 1.71
CA THR A 103 -32.68 -12.11 2.72
C THR A 103 -33.24 -12.51 4.08
N ILE A 104 -32.33 -12.80 5.01
CA ILE A 104 -32.63 -13.23 6.37
C ILE A 104 -32.34 -12.07 7.31
N ARG A 105 -33.28 -11.79 8.22
CA ARG A 105 -33.11 -10.84 9.32
C ARG A 105 -33.07 -11.60 10.64
N ILE A 106 -32.04 -11.31 11.44
CA ILE A 106 -31.77 -11.95 12.73
C ILE A 106 -31.76 -10.87 13.82
N GLY A 107 -32.75 -10.93 14.71
CA GLY A 107 -32.90 -10.01 15.84
C GLY A 107 -32.61 -10.68 17.18
N GLY A 108 -32.55 -9.90 18.25
CA GLY A 108 -32.30 -10.41 19.60
C GLY A 108 -30.83 -10.77 19.87
N THR A 109 -30.59 -11.72 20.79
CA THR A 109 -29.23 -12.08 21.22
C THR A 109 -28.62 -13.12 20.27
N PHE A 110 -27.88 -12.63 19.27
CA PHE A 110 -27.15 -13.44 18.29
C PHE A 110 -25.64 -13.12 18.36
N PRO A 111 -24.90 -13.70 19.32
CA PRO A 111 -23.56 -13.25 19.67
C PRO A 111 -22.45 -13.72 18.71
N GLN A 112 -22.72 -14.68 17.84
CA GLN A 112 -21.72 -15.26 16.93
C GLN A 112 -22.41 -16.04 15.80
N ILE A 113 -22.02 -15.76 14.56
CA ILE A 113 -22.21 -16.70 13.44
C ILE A 113 -20.95 -17.55 13.32
N TYR A 114 -21.07 -18.83 12.99
CA TYR A 114 -19.93 -19.75 12.96
C TYR A 114 -19.98 -20.72 11.78
N VAL A 115 -19.62 -20.24 10.60
CA VAL A 115 -19.62 -21.05 9.37
C VAL A 115 -18.49 -22.08 9.36
N ASN A 116 -17.26 -21.66 9.74
CA ASN A 116 -16.07 -22.52 9.89
C ASN A 116 -15.86 -23.57 8.77
N ASN A 117 -15.90 -23.13 7.51
CA ASN A 117 -15.70 -23.98 6.33
C ASN A 117 -16.65 -25.19 6.26
N ALA A 118 -17.85 -25.09 6.82
CA ALA A 118 -18.82 -26.18 6.90
C ALA A 118 -20.22 -25.74 6.46
N GLY A 119 -21.15 -26.70 6.43
CA GLY A 119 -22.57 -26.46 6.17
C GLY A 119 -22.82 -25.74 4.84
N ASP A 120 -23.67 -24.72 4.90
CA ASP A 120 -24.17 -23.97 3.74
C ASP A 120 -23.27 -22.78 3.34
N ARG A 121 -21.97 -22.83 3.66
CA ARG A 121 -21.04 -21.70 3.45
C ARG A 121 -21.11 -21.06 2.07
N LEU A 122 -21.28 -21.86 1.00
CA LEU A 122 -21.32 -21.37 -0.38
C LEU A 122 -22.65 -20.71 -0.74
N LYS A 123 -23.70 -20.90 0.06
CA LYS A 123 -24.99 -20.22 -0.06
C LYS A 123 -24.95 -18.79 0.49
N ILE A 124 -23.95 -18.40 1.29
CA ILE A 124 -23.85 -17.05 1.87
C ILE A 124 -23.35 -16.06 0.81
N MET A 125 -24.19 -15.09 0.44
CA MET A 125 -23.92 -14.13 -0.63
C MET A 125 -23.51 -12.75 -0.12
N SER A 126 -24.14 -12.25 0.96
CA SER A 126 -23.68 -11.00 1.56
C SER A 126 -24.06 -10.83 3.02
N VAL A 127 -23.23 -10.05 3.73
CA VAL A 127 -23.66 -9.32 4.92
C VAL A 127 -24.17 -7.96 4.47
N ASP A 128 -25.45 -7.71 4.70
CA ASP A 128 -26.14 -6.50 4.26
C ASP A 128 -26.29 -5.48 5.40
N GLN A 129 -26.28 -5.94 6.65
CA GLN A 129 -26.25 -5.09 7.84
C GLN A 129 -25.64 -5.85 9.02
N TRP A 130 -24.79 -5.20 9.83
CA TRP A 130 -24.22 -5.82 11.03
C TRP A 130 -25.17 -5.81 12.23
N GLY A 131 -25.97 -4.76 12.35
CA GLY A 131 -26.86 -4.52 13.48
C GLY A 131 -26.14 -3.96 14.70
N THR A 132 -26.93 -3.63 15.72
CA THR A 132 -26.44 -3.03 16.98
C THR A 132 -25.98 -4.05 18.02
N GLY A 133 -26.31 -5.33 17.82
CA GLY A 133 -25.98 -6.43 18.73
C GLY A 133 -24.48 -6.54 18.97
N ALA A 134 -24.08 -6.64 20.24
CA ALA A 134 -22.69 -6.82 20.60
C ALA A 134 -22.22 -8.25 20.27
N TRP A 135 -21.31 -8.36 19.31
CA TRP A 135 -20.71 -9.64 18.95
C TRP A 135 -19.79 -10.12 20.07
N ARG A 136 -19.92 -11.39 20.44
CA ARG A 136 -19.02 -12.05 21.40
C ARG A 136 -17.75 -12.53 20.71
N SER A 137 -17.87 -13.04 19.49
CA SER A 137 -16.73 -13.50 18.70
C SER A 137 -17.07 -13.40 17.20
N MET A 138 -16.05 -13.11 16.40
CA MET A 138 -16.10 -13.18 14.93
C MET A 138 -15.22 -14.32 14.39
N ASP A 139 -14.73 -15.19 15.26
CA ASP A 139 -13.86 -16.29 14.85
C ASP A 139 -14.57 -17.21 13.89
N SER A 140 -13.96 -17.39 12.72
CA SER A 140 -14.49 -18.23 11.63
C SER A 140 -15.91 -17.89 11.20
N ALA A 141 -16.37 -16.65 11.42
CA ALA A 141 -17.74 -16.22 11.18
C ALA A 141 -18.22 -16.52 9.75
N PHE A 142 -17.41 -16.19 8.75
CA PHE A 142 -17.69 -16.41 7.32
C PHE A 142 -16.57 -17.20 6.63
N ARG A 143 -15.81 -17.98 7.40
CA ARG A 143 -14.74 -18.82 6.88
C ARG A 143 -15.28 -19.81 5.83
N GLY A 144 -14.72 -19.78 4.64
CA GLY A 144 -15.12 -20.63 3.51
C GLY A 144 -16.38 -20.15 2.78
N ALA A 145 -16.91 -18.97 3.10
CA ALA A 145 -18.02 -18.37 2.34
C ALA A 145 -17.51 -17.78 1.02
N GLU A 146 -17.10 -18.64 0.08
CA GLU A 146 -16.34 -18.25 -1.12
C GLU A 146 -17.08 -17.25 -2.03
N ASN A 147 -18.42 -17.26 -1.99
CA ASN A 147 -19.30 -16.41 -2.80
C ASN A 147 -19.73 -15.11 -2.10
N MET A 148 -19.29 -14.87 -0.86
CA MET A 148 -19.80 -13.77 -0.06
C MET A 148 -19.16 -12.41 -0.41
N ASP A 149 -19.89 -11.33 -0.12
CA ASP A 149 -19.39 -9.96 -0.07
C ASP A 149 -19.93 -9.22 1.17
N VAL A 150 -19.31 -8.11 1.55
CA VAL A 150 -19.85 -7.22 2.61
C VAL A 150 -20.38 -5.96 1.96
N LYS A 151 -21.67 -5.67 2.19
CA LYS A 151 -22.38 -4.49 1.67
C LYS A 151 -22.88 -3.56 2.77
N ALA A 152 -22.75 -4.00 4.02
CA ALA A 152 -23.17 -3.27 5.20
C ALA A 152 -22.56 -1.87 5.29
N THR A 153 -23.43 -0.86 5.42
CA THR A 153 -23.04 0.54 5.60
C THR A 153 -22.94 0.94 7.08
N ASP A 154 -23.49 0.14 7.97
CA ASP A 154 -23.23 0.19 9.40
C ASP A 154 -21.92 -0.55 9.75
N VAL A 155 -21.53 -0.50 11.02
CA VAL A 155 -20.31 -1.15 11.53
C VAL A 155 -20.67 -2.16 12.61
N PRO A 156 -19.95 -3.29 12.72
CA PRO A 156 -20.22 -4.26 13.76
C PRO A 156 -19.85 -3.70 15.14
N ASN A 157 -20.68 -4.00 16.14
CA ASN A 157 -20.34 -3.75 17.54
C ASN A 157 -19.36 -4.82 18.04
N LEU A 158 -18.07 -4.51 17.96
CA LEU A 158 -16.96 -5.39 18.34
C LEU A 158 -16.51 -5.21 19.80
N THR A 159 -17.28 -4.53 20.66
CA THR A 159 -16.84 -4.20 22.03
C THR A 159 -16.44 -5.43 22.85
N ASN A 160 -17.04 -6.60 22.60
CA ASN A 160 -16.68 -7.85 23.30
C ASN A 160 -15.78 -8.78 22.49
N VAL A 161 -15.39 -8.41 21.26
CA VAL A 161 -14.62 -9.26 20.36
C VAL A 161 -13.12 -9.04 20.60
N THR A 162 -12.42 -10.10 20.97
CA THR A 162 -10.96 -10.10 21.11
C THR A 162 -10.24 -10.74 19.92
N SER A 163 -10.95 -11.47 19.06
CA SER A 163 -10.37 -12.21 17.95
C SER A 163 -11.23 -12.08 16.69
N LEU A 164 -10.57 -11.75 15.58
CA LEU A 164 -11.14 -11.75 14.22
C LEU A 164 -10.60 -12.93 13.39
N GLN A 165 -10.11 -13.97 14.06
CA GLN A 165 -9.36 -15.04 13.43
C GLN A 165 -10.19 -15.74 12.36
N SER A 166 -9.64 -15.81 11.15
CA SER A 166 -10.25 -16.49 9.99
C SER A 166 -11.66 -15.99 9.64
N MET A 167 -12.06 -14.78 10.04
CA MET A 167 -13.42 -14.27 9.84
C MET A 167 -13.87 -14.35 8.37
N PHE A 168 -12.99 -13.97 7.44
CA PHE A 168 -13.21 -14.01 5.98
C PHE A 168 -12.18 -14.90 5.26
N ASP A 169 -11.60 -15.87 5.96
CA ASP A 169 -10.67 -16.83 5.37
C ASP A 169 -11.37 -17.57 4.21
N THR A 170 -10.75 -17.55 3.03
CA THR A 170 -11.23 -18.06 1.73
C THR A 170 -12.53 -17.43 1.21
N ALA A 171 -12.87 -16.22 1.63
CA ALA A 171 -13.96 -15.44 1.02
C ALA A 171 -13.51 -14.86 -0.35
N HIS A 172 -13.34 -15.73 -1.36
CA HIS A 172 -12.75 -15.38 -2.66
C HIS A 172 -13.45 -14.20 -3.38
N SER A 173 -14.77 -14.07 -3.22
CA SER A 173 -15.58 -13.03 -3.87
C SER A 173 -15.70 -11.73 -3.06
N LEU A 174 -15.09 -11.66 -1.87
CA LEU A 174 -15.18 -10.49 -1.01
C LEU A 174 -14.47 -9.29 -1.65
N LYS A 175 -15.24 -8.24 -1.95
CA LYS A 175 -14.73 -6.96 -2.45
C LYS A 175 -14.85 -5.88 -1.41
N GLY A 176 -15.98 -5.82 -0.71
CA GLY A 176 -16.28 -4.81 0.30
C GLY A 176 -16.54 -3.41 -0.24
N GLU A 177 -16.81 -3.27 -1.54
CA GLU A 177 -16.99 -1.95 -2.18
C GLU A 177 -18.27 -1.28 -1.64
N GLY A 178 -18.13 -0.04 -1.15
CA GLY A 178 -19.24 0.73 -0.59
C GLY A 178 -19.63 0.36 0.85
N ALA A 179 -19.06 -0.71 1.41
CA ALA A 179 -19.25 -1.04 2.82
C ALA A 179 -18.44 -0.12 3.75
N ASN A 180 -18.89 -0.03 5.00
CA ASN A 180 -18.22 0.77 6.02
C ASN A 180 -17.18 -0.07 6.78
N TRP A 181 -15.91 0.14 6.46
CA TRP A 181 -14.77 -0.55 7.09
C TRP A 181 -14.19 0.18 8.31
N GLN A 182 -14.83 1.25 8.80
CA GLN A 182 -14.38 2.00 9.98
C GLN A 182 -14.76 1.30 11.29
N TRP A 183 -14.30 0.05 11.43
CA TRP A 183 -14.58 -0.79 12.59
C TRP A 183 -13.75 -0.36 13.78
N ASN A 184 -14.33 -0.42 14.97
CA ASN A 184 -13.57 -0.25 16.20
C ASN A 184 -12.92 -1.60 16.59
N THR A 185 -11.62 -1.74 16.33
CA THR A 185 -10.85 -2.96 16.64
C THR A 185 -10.03 -2.85 17.92
N SER A 186 -10.29 -1.86 18.78
CA SER A 186 -9.42 -1.57 19.94
C SER A 186 -9.27 -2.72 20.94
N ASN A 187 -10.21 -3.67 20.98
CA ASN A 187 -10.15 -4.83 21.87
C ASN A 187 -9.58 -6.09 21.21
N VAL A 188 -9.31 -6.04 19.90
CA VAL A 188 -8.83 -7.19 19.13
C VAL A 188 -7.34 -7.43 19.41
N THR A 189 -7.00 -8.67 19.70
CA THR A 189 -5.63 -9.14 19.95
C THR A 189 -5.09 -10.02 18.82
N THR A 190 -5.95 -10.55 17.95
CA THR A 190 -5.52 -11.34 16.79
C THR A 190 -6.40 -11.10 15.56
N THR A 191 -5.74 -10.95 14.42
CA THR A 191 -6.33 -10.85 13.07
C THR A 191 -5.85 -11.99 12.16
N ALA A 192 -5.31 -13.06 12.76
CA ALA A 192 -4.70 -14.16 12.02
C ALA A 192 -5.67 -14.77 10.99
N ASN A 193 -5.19 -14.96 9.76
CA ASN A 193 -5.95 -15.48 8.62
C ASN A 193 -7.23 -14.69 8.25
N MET A 194 -7.46 -13.49 8.79
CA MET A 194 -8.76 -12.82 8.66
C MET A 194 -9.21 -12.65 7.20
N PHE A 195 -8.30 -12.28 6.29
CA PHE A 195 -8.54 -12.13 4.85
C PHE A 195 -7.68 -13.09 4.01
N HIS A 196 -7.24 -14.20 4.62
CA HIS A 196 -6.49 -15.23 3.89
C HIS A 196 -7.32 -15.71 2.70
N GLY A 197 -6.74 -15.72 1.49
CA GLY A 197 -7.44 -16.12 0.27
C GLY A 197 -8.57 -15.20 -0.21
N ALA A 198 -8.81 -14.05 0.43
CA ALA A 198 -9.78 -13.05 -0.02
C ALA A 198 -9.23 -12.26 -1.23
N GLY A 199 -9.10 -12.94 -2.37
CA GLY A 199 -8.32 -12.50 -3.52
C GLY A 199 -8.76 -11.17 -4.15
N GLN A 200 -10.01 -10.76 -3.96
CA GLN A 200 -10.58 -9.51 -4.50
C GLN A 200 -10.63 -8.36 -3.48
N PHE A 201 -10.30 -8.60 -2.22
CA PHE A 201 -10.41 -7.60 -1.17
C PHE A 201 -9.29 -6.55 -1.28
N ASN A 202 -9.68 -5.28 -1.36
CA ASN A 202 -8.73 -4.15 -1.44
C ASN A 202 -9.28 -2.88 -0.79
N GLN A 203 -10.03 -3.00 0.31
CA GLN A 203 -10.59 -1.81 0.97
C GLN A 203 -9.60 -1.17 1.92
N ASN A 204 -9.79 0.12 2.18
CA ASN A 204 -8.97 0.85 3.14
C ASN A 204 -9.38 0.49 4.58
N ILE A 205 -8.45 -0.13 5.30
CA ILE A 205 -8.57 -0.55 6.70
C ILE A 205 -7.50 0.11 7.58
N GLY A 206 -6.81 1.13 7.07
CA GLY A 206 -5.75 1.80 7.82
C GLY A 206 -6.24 2.55 9.07
N SER A 207 -7.56 2.71 9.25
CA SER A 207 -8.15 3.28 10.47
C SER A 207 -8.29 2.29 11.63
N TRP A 208 -8.03 1.00 11.40
CA TRP A 208 -8.10 -0.01 12.45
C TRP A 208 -7.02 0.21 13.52
N ASP A 209 -7.40 -0.03 14.77
CA ASP A 209 -6.47 -0.03 15.90
C ASP A 209 -5.76 -1.39 15.98
N MET A 210 -4.45 -1.37 15.74
CA MET A 210 -3.57 -2.54 15.83
C MET A 210 -2.79 -2.59 17.16
N GLY A 211 -3.00 -1.63 18.07
CA GLY A 211 -2.18 -1.44 19.26
C GLY A 211 -2.29 -2.55 20.31
N ASN A 212 -3.31 -3.40 20.22
CA ASN A 212 -3.47 -4.60 21.04
C ASN A 212 -3.19 -5.92 20.29
N VAL A 213 -2.99 -5.87 18.97
CA VAL A 213 -2.80 -7.06 18.14
C VAL A 213 -1.40 -7.63 18.37
N THR A 214 -1.33 -8.90 18.75
CA THR A 214 -0.09 -9.67 18.89
C THR A 214 0.14 -10.64 17.74
N SER A 215 -0.93 -11.05 17.03
CA SER A 215 -0.84 -11.95 15.87
C SER A 215 -1.64 -11.44 14.68
N ALA A 216 -0.94 -11.28 13.55
CA ALA A 216 -1.49 -10.98 12.23
C ALA A 216 -1.01 -12.00 11.17
N GLY A 217 -0.59 -13.20 11.62
CA GLY A 217 -0.10 -14.27 10.74
C GLY A 217 -1.11 -14.60 9.65
N HIS A 218 -0.64 -14.72 8.41
CA HIS A 218 -1.45 -15.02 7.22
C HIS A 218 -2.61 -14.04 6.93
N MET A 219 -2.70 -12.87 7.59
CA MET A 219 -3.89 -11.99 7.51
C MET A 219 -4.31 -11.66 6.07
N PHE A 220 -3.36 -11.41 5.17
CA PHE A 220 -3.58 -11.13 3.74
C PHE A 220 -2.86 -12.12 2.83
N ALA A 221 -2.47 -13.29 3.33
CA ALA A 221 -1.88 -14.31 2.48
C ALA A 221 -2.86 -14.69 1.37
N TYR A 222 -2.39 -14.73 0.13
CA TYR A 222 -3.19 -14.95 -1.09
C TYR A 222 -4.28 -13.90 -1.38
N ALA A 223 -4.32 -12.76 -0.66
CA ALA A 223 -5.18 -11.63 -0.98
C ALA A 223 -4.58 -10.80 -2.13
N GLY A 224 -4.60 -11.34 -3.34
CA GLY A 224 -3.83 -10.83 -4.49
C GLY A 224 -4.10 -9.37 -4.89
N ALA A 225 -5.32 -8.86 -4.68
CA ALA A 225 -5.69 -7.47 -4.94
C ALA A 225 -5.35 -6.50 -3.80
N PHE A 226 -5.00 -6.99 -2.61
CA PHE A 226 -4.90 -6.16 -1.43
C PHE A 226 -3.74 -5.16 -1.53
N ASN A 227 -4.09 -3.89 -1.42
CA ASN A 227 -3.18 -2.74 -1.36
C ASN A 227 -3.81 -1.59 -0.57
N ASN A 228 -4.62 -1.92 0.45
CA ASN A 228 -5.30 -0.96 1.35
C ASN A 228 -6.11 0.14 0.64
N GLY A 229 -6.79 -0.19 -0.46
CA GLY A 229 -7.54 0.79 -1.26
C GLY A 229 -6.65 1.88 -1.86
N GLY A 230 -5.34 1.64 -1.99
CA GLY A 230 -4.36 2.61 -2.45
C GLY A 230 -3.98 3.69 -1.41
N SER A 231 -4.59 3.66 -0.22
CA SER A 231 -4.28 4.61 0.86
C SER A 231 -3.02 4.20 1.62
N SER A 232 -2.15 5.16 1.94
CA SER A 232 -0.98 4.95 2.78
C SER A 232 -1.29 4.86 4.28
N SER A 233 -2.56 4.89 4.67
CA SER A 233 -3.00 4.92 6.09
C SER A 233 -2.53 3.72 6.92
N ILE A 234 -2.22 2.58 6.31
CA ILE A 234 -1.61 1.45 7.03
C ILE A 234 -0.25 1.82 7.67
N ALA A 235 0.43 2.87 7.19
CA ALA A 235 1.66 3.36 7.82
C ALA A 235 1.48 3.79 9.28
N SER A 236 0.26 4.19 9.68
CA SER A 236 -0.03 4.65 11.05
C SER A 236 -0.47 3.55 12.01
N TRP A 237 -0.53 2.28 11.58
CA TRP A 237 -0.81 1.18 12.49
C TRP A 237 0.22 1.10 13.61
N ASN A 238 -0.25 1.04 14.86
CA ASN A 238 0.59 0.77 16.01
C ASN A 238 0.89 -0.73 16.09
N THR A 239 2.06 -1.16 15.65
CA THR A 239 2.48 -2.57 15.65
C THR A 239 3.39 -2.93 16.83
N ALA A 240 3.49 -2.09 17.86
CA ALA A 240 4.47 -2.27 18.94
C ALA A 240 4.30 -3.57 19.75
N LYS A 241 3.13 -4.22 19.68
CA LYS A 241 2.85 -5.52 20.32
C LYS A 241 2.85 -6.70 19.34
N LEU A 242 3.06 -6.47 18.04
CA LEU A 242 2.99 -7.50 17.02
C LEU A 242 4.18 -8.46 17.18
N GLU A 243 3.87 -9.74 17.39
CA GLU A 243 4.86 -10.81 17.59
C GLU A 243 4.90 -11.77 16.40
N TYR A 244 3.72 -12.10 15.86
CA TYR A 244 3.52 -13.03 14.76
C TYR A 244 3.01 -12.29 13.52
N ALA A 245 3.87 -12.18 12.51
CA ALA A 245 3.59 -11.60 11.20
C ALA A 245 3.97 -12.56 10.07
N ASP A 246 4.11 -13.86 10.38
CA ASP A 246 4.44 -14.90 9.43
C ASP A 246 3.40 -14.95 8.30
N SER A 247 3.90 -14.99 7.06
CA SER A 247 3.11 -15.01 5.83
C SER A 247 2.04 -13.89 5.71
N MET A 248 2.13 -12.80 6.47
CA MET A 248 1.07 -11.79 6.54
C MET A 248 0.64 -11.25 5.17
N PHE A 249 1.57 -11.10 4.23
CA PHE A 249 1.35 -10.64 2.86
C PHE A 249 1.87 -11.64 1.81
N GLU A 250 1.99 -12.92 2.16
CA GLU A 250 2.46 -13.94 1.22
C GLU A 250 1.53 -13.99 0.00
N TRP A 251 2.06 -13.88 -1.23
CA TRP A 251 1.25 -13.81 -2.47
C TRP A 251 0.24 -12.65 -2.56
N ALA A 252 0.36 -11.61 -1.74
CA ALA A 252 -0.38 -10.35 -1.91
C ALA A 252 0.23 -9.54 -3.08
N ASN A 253 0.00 -10.00 -4.31
CA ASN A 253 0.72 -9.54 -5.51
C ASN A 253 0.70 -8.02 -5.73
N SER A 254 -0.40 -7.35 -5.39
CA SER A 254 -0.57 -5.90 -5.57
C SER A 254 -0.07 -5.05 -4.41
N PHE A 255 0.34 -5.66 -3.29
CA PHE A 255 0.69 -4.95 -2.07
C PHE A 255 1.98 -4.14 -2.23
N ASN A 256 1.88 -2.83 -2.02
CA ASN A 256 3.02 -1.90 -2.07
C ASN A 256 2.83 -0.72 -1.10
N GLN A 257 2.33 -0.99 0.12
CA GLN A 257 2.07 0.05 1.12
C GLN A 257 3.27 0.33 2.03
N PRO A 258 3.44 1.59 2.50
CA PRO A 258 4.58 1.99 3.31
C PRO A 258 4.50 1.42 4.74
N ILE A 259 5.14 0.26 4.95
CA ILE A 259 5.24 -0.42 6.25
C ILE A 259 6.58 -0.18 6.97
N GLY A 260 7.47 0.63 6.38
CA GLY A 260 8.81 0.89 6.94
C GLY A 260 8.81 1.64 8.28
N LEU A 261 7.68 2.26 8.66
CA LEU A 261 7.50 2.98 9.93
C LEU A 261 6.90 2.11 11.04
N TRP A 262 6.57 0.85 10.75
CA TRP A 262 6.07 -0.07 11.76
C TRP A 262 7.12 -0.36 12.82
N ASN A 263 6.67 -0.46 14.08
CA ASN A 263 7.50 -0.90 15.18
C ASN A 263 7.56 -2.43 15.16
N MET A 264 8.71 -2.98 14.80
CA MET A 264 8.94 -4.43 14.68
C MET A 264 9.77 -5.01 15.83
N THR A 265 9.92 -4.27 16.93
CA THR A 265 10.79 -4.66 18.06
C THR A 265 10.40 -5.97 18.74
N LYS A 266 9.11 -6.35 18.67
CA LYS A 266 8.56 -7.59 19.23
C LYS A 266 8.38 -8.72 18.22
N ALA A 267 8.44 -8.41 16.92
CA ALA A 267 8.23 -9.38 15.87
C ALA A 267 9.39 -10.38 15.87
N HIS A 268 9.05 -11.65 16.11
CA HIS A 268 10.02 -12.75 16.11
C HIS A 268 9.62 -13.86 15.15
N ALA A 269 8.36 -13.89 14.69
CA ALA A 269 7.87 -14.79 13.66
C ALA A 269 7.51 -14.01 12.39
N MET A 270 8.41 -13.99 11.41
CA MET A 270 8.28 -13.22 10.16
C MET A 270 8.57 -14.06 8.91
N VAL A 271 8.57 -15.39 9.06
CA VAL A 271 8.77 -16.34 7.96
C VAL A 271 7.76 -16.03 6.84
N ARG A 272 8.25 -15.89 5.61
CA ARG A 272 7.46 -15.58 4.40
C ARG A 272 6.59 -14.32 4.46
N MET A 273 6.81 -13.40 5.41
CA MET A 273 5.92 -12.25 5.62
C MET A 273 5.58 -11.48 4.34
N LEU A 274 6.54 -11.26 3.44
CA LEU A 274 6.36 -10.56 2.15
C LEU A 274 6.64 -11.47 0.94
N ALA A 275 6.78 -12.79 1.12
CA ALA A 275 7.17 -13.69 0.05
C ALA A 275 6.15 -13.62 -1.11
N ASN A 276 6.64 -13.41 -2.33
CA ASN A 276 5.81 -13.22 -3.53
C ASN A 276 4.85 -12.01 -3.48
N ALA A 277 5.07 -11.01 -2.63
CA ALA A 277 4.44 -9.70 -2.76
C ALA A 277 5.09 -8.93 -3.94
N ARG A 278 4.70 -9.31 -5.16
CA ARG A 278 5.40 -8.94 -6.41
C ARG A 278 5.40 -7.46 -6.77
N ALA A 279 4.56 -6.63 -6.15
CA ALA A 279 4.57 -5.19 -6.32
C ALA A 279 5.34 -4.46 -5.19
N PHE A 280 5.75 -5.17 -4.13
CA PHE A 280 6.30 -4.55 -2.93
C PHE A 280 7.69 -3.97 -3.20
N SER A 281 7.79 -2.65 -3.15
CA SER A 281 9.05 -1.91 -3.30
C SER A 281 9.13 -0.74 -2.32
N GLN A 282 8.74 -0.94 -1.07
CA GLN A 282 8.88 0.07 0.00
C GLN A 282 10.12 -0.19 0.86
N SER A 283 10.78 0.87 1.33
CA SER A 283 11.94 0.73 2.21
C SER A 283 11.54 0.11 3.56
N LEU A 284 12.39 -0.80 4.08
CA LEU A 284 12.25 -1.44 5.39
C LEU A 284 13.33 -0.97 6.37
N ALA A 285 14.11 0.05 6.00
CA ALA A 285 15.23 0.56 6.78
C ALA A 285 14.85 1.03 8.20
N GLY A 286 13.59 1.41 8.42
CA GLY A 286 13.10 1.86 9.72
C GLY A 286 12.79 0.73 10.72
N TRP A 287 12.80 -0.53 10.28
CA TRP A 287 12.47 -1.66 11.16
C TRP A 287 13.56 -1.91 12.21
N GLN A 288 13.13 -2.04 13.46
CA GLN A 288 13.97 -2.46 14.58
C GLN A 288 13.69 -3.93 14.88
N LEU A 289 14.65 -4.82 14.58
CA LEU A 289 14.47 -6.28 14.63
C LEU A 289 15.09 -6.91 15.89
N THR A 290 14.84 -6.32 17.05
CA THR A 290 15.50 -6.69 18.32
C THR A 290 15.09 -8.07 18.88
N SER A 291 14.01 -8.63 18.36
CA SER A 291 13.46 -9.95 18.74
C SER A 291 13.54 -11.00 17.62
N LEU A 292 13.92 -10.62 16.41
CA LEU A 292 13.96 -11.55 15.27
C LEU A 292 15.15 -12.51 15.42
N GLN A 293 14.86 -13.79 15.62
CA GLN A 293 15.86 -14.83 15.76
C GLN A 293 15.28 -16.16 15.27
N ASP A 294 16.09 -16.96 14.58
CA ASP A 294 15.74 -18.35 14.30
C ASP A 294 15.73 -19.15 15.61
N VAL A 295 14.70 -19.97 15.79
CA VAL A 295 14.57 -20.82 16.99
C VAL A 295 14.46 -22.28 16.55
N THR A 296 15.44 -23.10 16.93
CA THR A 296 15.47 -24.53 16.62
C THR A 296 14.17 -25.21 17.06
N GLY A 297 13.50 -25.89 16.12
CA GLY A 297 12.23 -26.56 16.35
C GLY A 297 10.99 -25.68 16.22
N ASN A 298 11.13 -24.36 16.00
CA ASN A 298 10.02 -23.47 15.70
C ASN A 298 10.10 -23.01 14.22
N PRO A 299 9.27 -23.56 13.33
CA PRO A 299 9.31 -23.23 11.90
C PRO A 299 8.77 -21.83 11.56
N TYR A 300 8.13 -21.14 12.52
CA TYR A 300 7.55 -19.82 12.32
C TYR A 300 8.49 -18.70 12.78
N ALA A 301 9.45 -19.00 13.65
CA ALA A 301 10.42 -18.02 14.16
C ALA A 301 11.50 -17.71 13.12
N GLY A 302 11.93 -16.45 13.08
CA GLY A 302 12.95 -15.96 12.16
C GLY A 302 12.38 -15.33 10.88
N GLY A 303 13.26 -15.13 9.90
CA GLY A 303 13.00 -14.38 8.66
C GLY A 303 13.09 -15.25 7.39
N ALA A 304 12.92 -16.56 7.50
CA ALA A 304 13.10 -17.47 6.38
C ALA A 304 12.13 -17.11 5.24
N ASN A 305 12.66 -17.00 4.02
CA ASN A 305 11.91 -16.58 2.83
C ASN A 305 11.20 -15.22 2.94
N MET A 306 11.52 -14.38 3.95
CA MET A 306 10.73 -13.18 4.27
C MET A 306 10.56 -12.22 3.09
N LEU A 307 11.59 -12.01 2.27
CA LEU A 307 11.61 -11.04 1.17
C LEU A 307 11.67 -11.69 -0.22
N ASP A 308 11.54 -13.01 -0.30
CA ASP A 308 11.65 -13.77 -1.55
C ASP A 308 10.66 -13.28 -2.60
N ASN A 309 11.16 -13.04 -3.82
CA ASN A 309 10.37 -12.66 -4.99
C ASN A 309 9.53 -11.38 -4.79
N THR A 310 9.99 -10.47 -3.93
CA THR A 310 9.46 -9.09 -3.86
C THR A 310 10.05 -8.23 -4.98
N ALA A 311 9.46 -7.06 -5.23
CA ALA A 311 9.96 -6.08 -6.19
C ALA A 311 10.81 -4.99 -5.53
N LEU A 312 11.43 -5.26 -4.38
CA LEU A 312 12.29 -4.30 -3.70
C LEU A 312 13.34 -3.78 -4.68
N SER A 313 13.28 -2.48 -4.95
CA SER A 313 14.29 -1.81 -5.73
C SER A 313 15.67 -1.98 -5.08
N VAL A 314 16.74 -1.95 -5.89
CA VAL A 314 18.11 -2.03 -5.39
C VAL A 314 18.38 -0.99 -4.31
N GLN A 315 17.81 0.21 -4.44
CA GLN A 315 17.99 1.31 -3.50
C GLN A 315 17.29 1.03 -2.16
N ASN A 316 16.07 0.50 -2.20
CA ASN A 316 15.34 0.17 -0.98
C ASN A 316 15.96 -1.02 -0.27
N TYR A 317 16.42 -2.04 -1.01
CA TYR A 317 17.09 -3.18 -0.42
C TYR A 317 18.47 -2.80 0.15
N ASP A 318 19.25 -1.98 -0.57
CA ASP A 318 20.51 -1.43 -0.05
C ASP A 318 20.28 -0.65 1.25
N ALA A 319 19.31 0.26 1.27
CA ALA A 319 18.97 1.05 2.46
C ALA A 319 18.56 0.15 3.63
N THR A 320 17.78 -0.90 3.38
CA THR A 320 17.39 -1.89 4.39
C THR A 320 18.61 -2.60 4.97
N LEU A 321 19.48 -3.17 4.14
CA LEU A 321 20.67 -3.90 4.60
C LEU A 321 21.63 -3.00 5.38
N ILE A 322 21.87 -1.78 4.90
CA ILE A 322 22.74 -0.80 5.58
C ILE A 322 22.17 -0.42 6.95
N ALA A 323 20.86 -0.16 7.03
CA ALA A 323 20.22 0.20 8.29
C ALA A 323 20.25 -0.95 9.30
N TRP A 324 19.93 -2.17 8.87
CA TRP A 324 19.95 -3.34 9.75
C TRP A 324 21.35 -3.66 10.25
N ASN A 325 22.38 -3.55 9.40
CA ASN A 325 23.77 -3.74 9.84
C ASN A 325 24.19 -2.77 10.98
N ASN A 326 23.59 -1.58 11.03
CA ASN A 326 23.84 -0.58 12.07
C ASN A 326 22.90 -0.69 13.28
N ALA A 327 22.00 -1.67 13.29
CA ALA A 327 21.04 -1.89 14.37
C ALA A 327 21.55 -2.92 15.40
N VAL A 328 20.85 -2.98 16.54
CA VAL A 328 21.05 -4.04 17.53
C VAL A 328 20.22 -5.27 17.10
N LEU A 329 20.90 -6.28 16.58
CA LEU A 329 20.27 -7.50 16.02
C LEU A 329 20.54 -8.73 16.89
N LYS A 330 19.70 -9.77 16.71
CA LYS A 330 19.92 -11.12 17.26
C LYS A 330 20.53 -12.05 16.21
N SER A 331 21.00 -13.21 16.68
CA SER A 331 21.67 -14.23 15.87
C SER A 331 21.39 -15.63 16.43
N PRO A 332 21.21 -16.67 15.61
CA PRO A 332 21.19 -16.64 14.14
C PRO A 332 19.86 -16.10 13.60
N VAL A 333 19.89 -15.60 12.37
CA VAL A 333 18.71 -15.26 11.56
C VAL A 333 18.94 -15.74 10.14
N THR A 334 17.98 -16.44 9.57
CA THR A 334 17.94 -16.78 8.16
C THR A 334 17.01 -15.81 7.45
N LEU A 335 17.56 -15.02 6.54
CA LEU A 335 16.83 -14.08 5.70
C LEU A 335 16.72 -14.64 4.27
N GLY A 336 15.49 -14.89 3.81
CA GLY A 336 15.27 -15.12 2.39
C GLY A 336 15.11 -13.81 1.63
N ALA A 337 15.89 -13.66 0.55
CA ALA A 337 15.90 -12.52 -0.33
C ALA A 337 15.99 -12.95 -1.82
N ALA A 338 15.40 -14.11 -2.16
CA ALA A 338 15.44 -14.67 -3.50
C ALA A 338 14.99 -13.66 -4.58
N GLY A 339 15.85 -13.45 -5.58
CA GLY A 339 15.57 -12.55 -6.71
C GLY A 339 15.89 -11.08 -6.44
N LEU A 340 16.27 -10.71 -5.21
CA LEU A 340 16.69 -9.36 -4.89
C LEU A 340 18.12 -9.07 -5.32
N LYS A 341 18.39 -7.78 -5.51
CA LYS A 341 19.68 -7.27 -5.96
C LYS A 341 20.12 -6.14 -5.05
N TYR A 342 21.38 -6.15 -4.67
CA TYR A 342 22.01 -5.07 -3.91
C TYR A 342 23.20 -4.50 -4.70
N CYS A 343 23.61 -3.27 -4.39
CA CYS A 343 24.75 -2.62 -5.04
C CYS A 343 25.66 -1.96 -4.00
N THR A 344 25.17 -0.93 -3.33
CA THR A 344 25.96 -0.11 -2.40
C THR A 344 26.05 -0.70 -0.99
N ALA A 345 25.20 -1.68 -0.67
CA ALA A 345 25.20 -2.34 0.63
C ALA A 345 26.22 -3.49 0.77
N GLU A 346 27.19 -3.66 -0.14
CA GLU A 346 28.14 -4.78 -0.11
C GLU A 346 28.83 -4.96 1.26
N ALA A 347 29.32 -3.87 1.86
CA ALA A 347 29.95 -3.93 3.17
C ALA A 347 28.97 -4.35 4.29
N ALA A 348 27.74 -3.84 4.24
CA ALA A 348 26.69 -4.16 5.21
C ALA A 348 26.22 -5.62 5.05
N HIS A 349 26.04 -6.09 3.81
CA HIS A 349 25.68 -7.48 3.49
C HIS A 349 26.74 -8.47 3.99
N ALA A 350 28.03 -8.16 3.75
CA ALA A 350 29.13 -8.98 4.26
C ALA A 350 29.19 -8.99 5.80
N ALA A 351 28.97 -7.84 6.45
CA ALA A 351 28.97 -7.74 7.91
C ALA A 351 27.78 -8.45 8.58
N LEU A 352 26.59 -8.42 7.94
CA LEU A 352 25.42 -9.18 8.38
C LEU A 352 25.71 -10.68 8.40
N GLN A 353 26.37 -11.20 7.37
CA GLN A 353 26.66 -12.64 7.27
C GLN A 353 27.88 -13.11 8.05
N LYS A 354 28.82 -12.21 8.33
CA LYS A 354 30.03 -12.51 9.11
C LYS A 354 29.63 -13.05 10.49
N THR A 355 30.35 -14.05 10.99
CA THR A 355 30.04 -14.67 12.28
C THR A 355 30.08 -13.65 13.42
N VAL A 356 29.31 -13.90 14.49
CA VAL A 356 29.35 -13.07 15.71
C VAL A 356 30.75 -13.06 16.33
N ALA A 357 31.47 -14.21 16.28
CA ALA A 357 32.83 -14.33 16.80
C ALA A 357 33.82 -13.40 16.09
N ASP A 358 33.60 -13.11 14.81
CA ASP A 358 34.44 -12.19 14.03
C ASP A 358 33.89 -10.75 14.01
N GLY A 359 32.90 -10.42 14.84
CA GLY A 359 32.31 -9.08 14.94
C GLY A 359 31.26 -8.76 13.87
N GLY A 360 30.64 -9.77 13.26
CA GLY A 360 29.44 -9.62 12.43
C GLY A 360 28.14 -9.96 13.15
N HIS A 361 27.07 -10.21 12.40
CA HIS A 361 25.74 -10.53 12.95
C HIS A 361 25.36 -12.02 12.89
N GLY A 362 26.13 -12.85 12.18
CA GLY A 362 25.89 -14.29 12.06
C GLY A 362 24.60 -14.65 11.34
N TRP A 363 24.13 -13.79 10.44
CA TRP A 363 22.94 -14.05 9.62
C TRP A 363 23.29 -14.95 8.44
N THR A 364 22.28 -15.64 7.91
CA THR A 364 22.35 -16.30 6.60
C THR A 364 21.41 -15.57 5.65
N ILE A 365 21.93 -14.95 4.60
CA ILE A 365 21.13 -14.26 3.58
C ILE A 365 21.13 -15.11 2.31
N ASN A 366 19.95 -15.53 1.87
CA ASN A 366 19.81 -16.47 0.76
C ASN A 366 19.11 -15.85 -0.45
N GLY A 367 19.70 -16.02 -1.63
CA GLY A 367 19.05 -15.81 -2.92
C GLY A 367 19.11 -14.39 -3.49
N ASP A 368 19.76 -13.45 -2.79
CA ASP A 368 20.11 -12.15 -3.35
C ASP A 368 21.45 -12.19 -4.09
N ALA A 369 21.73 -11.14 -4.88
CA ALA A 369 23.00 -11.03 -5.59
C ALA A 369 23.46 -9.57 -5.71
N LYS A 370 24.78 -9.35 -5.66
CA LYS A 370 25.37 -8.06 -6.00
C LYS A 370 25.17 -7.76 -7.48
N GLN A 371 24.36 -6.77 -7.79
CA GLN A 371 24.16 -6.28 -9.14
C GLN A 371 23.74 -4.81 -9.13
N CYS A 372 24.65 -3.95 -9.60
CA CYS A 372 24.34 -2.53 -9.77
C CYS A 372 23.54 -2.28 -11.06
N PRO A 373 22.45 -1.49 -11.01
CA PRO A 373 21.73 -1.09 -12.21
C PRO A 373 22.66 -0.26 -13.10
N THR A 374 22.43 -0.27 -14.42
CA THR A 374 23.20 0.55 -15.36
C THR A 374 22.31 1.64 -15.94
N TYR A 375 22.91 2.80 -16.20
CA TYR A 375 22.22 3.99 -16.71
C TYR A 375 22.97 4.58 -17.89
N THR A 376 22.26 5.34 -18.71
CA THR A 376 22.83 6.00 -19.88
C THR A 376 23.37 7.37 -19.50
N LEU A 377 24.65 7.60 -19.77
CA LEU A 377 25.32 8.89 -19.71
C LEU A 377 25.38 9.49 -21.11
N THR A 378 24.64 10.57 -21.33
CA THR A 378 24.57 11.28 -22.61
C THR A 378 25.50 12.48 -22.59
N PHE A 379 26.14 12.75 -23.72
CA PHE A 379 27.04 13.89 -23.90
C PHE A 379 26.43 14.90 -24.84
N ASN A 380 25.95 16.02 -24.30
CA ASN A 380 25.44 17.15 -25.08
C ASN A 380 26.58 18.10 -25.43
N THR A 381 27.00 18.09 -26.68
CA THR A 381 28.08 18.94 -27.19
C THR A 381 27.59 20.29 -27.73
N GLY A 382 26.28 20.51 -27.78
CA GLY A 382 25.68 21.64 -28.49
C GLY A 382 26.02 21.59 -29.98
N SER A 383 26.77 22.58 -30.46
CA SER A 383 27.26 22.64 -31.85
C SER A 383 28.66 22.04 -32.05
N GLY A 384 29.18 21.26 -31.08
CA GLY A 384 30.44 20.54 -31.21
C GLY A 384 30.30 19.20 -31.94
N SER A 385 31.42 18.54 -32.22
CA SER A 385 31.46 17.17 -32.76
C SER A 385 30.69 16.19 -31.86
N PRO A 386 30.01 15.17 -32.41
CA PRO A 386 29.23 14.23 -31.61
C PRO A 386 30.13 13.37 -30.70
N VAL A 387 29.62 13.06 -29.50
CA VAL A 387 30.27 12.15 -28.55
C VAL A 387 29.29 11.02 -28.22
N PRO A 388 29.65 9.74 -28.44
CA PRO A 388 28.76 8.61 -28.14
C PRO A 388 28.38 8.55 -26.66
N SER A 389 27.12 8.23 -26.38
CA SER A 389 26.67 7.96 -25.01
C SER A 389 27.37 6.72 -24.44
N GLN A 390 27.46 6.66 -23.11
CA GLN A 390 28.00 5.51 -22.38
C GLN A 390 26.90 4.85 -21.54
N THR A 391 27.01 3.54 -21.34
CA THR A 391 26.22 2.80 -20.36
C THR A 391 27.11 2.51 -19.16
N VAL A 392 26.77 3.07 -18.00
CA VAL A 392 27.62 3.05 -16.80
C VAL A 392 26.82 2.50 -15.62
N ALA A 393 27.41 1.60 -14.85
CA ALA A 393 26.78 1.09 -13.63
C ALA A 393 26.61 2.21 -12.59
N TYR A 394 25.52 2.16 -11.83
CA TYR A 394 25.28 3.02 -10.69
C TYR A 394 26.50 3.00 -9.77
N THR A 395 26.92 4.17 -9.30
CA THR A 395 28.14 4.39 -8.49
C THR A 395 29.48 4.09 -9.16
N ALA A 396 29.50 3.59 -10.40
CA ALA A 396 30.74 3.45 -11.16
C ALA A 396 31.15 4.79 -11.81
N LYS A 397 32.45 4.95 -12.09
CA LYS A 397 32.97 6.09 -12.83
C LYS A 397 32.81 5.85 -14.33
N ALA A 398 32.36 6.88 -15.05
CA ALA A 398 32.32 6.85 -16.51
C ALA A 398 33.74 7.00 -17.09
N VAL A 399 33.95 6.51 -18.31
CA VAL A 399 35.21 6.74 -19.02
C VAL A 399 35.19 8.16 -19.58
N ARG A 400 36.25 8.95 -19.36
CA ARG A 400 36.33 10.30 -19.96
C ARG A 400 36.42 10.17 -21.49
N PRO A 401 35.50 10.77 -22.28
CA PRO A 401 35.61 10.74 -23.73
C PRO A 401 36.77 11.62 -24.22
N ALA A 402 37.13 11.46 -25.49
CA ALA A 402 37.97 12.44 -26.19
C ALA A 402 37.28 13.81 -26.21
N ASP A 403 38.07 14.89 -26.16
CA ASP A 403 37.53 16.24 -26.14
C ASP A 403 36.81 16.53 -27.46
N PRO A 404 35.53 16.96 -27.43
CA PRO A 404 34.83 17.34 -28.64
C PRO A 404 35.45 18.60 -29.23
N THR A 405 35.31 18.78 -30.54
CA THR A 405 35.80 19.97 -31.25
C THR A 405 34.65 20.85 -31.72
N ARG A 406 34.85 22.17 -31.69
CA ARG A 406 33.91 23.17 -32.24
C ARG A 406 34.70 24.30 -32.88
N ALA A 407 34.47 24.57 -34.16
CA ALA A 407 35.19 25.62 -34.90
C ALA A 407 35.05 26.99 -34.22
N GLY A 408 36.17 27.67 -33.98
CA GLY A 408 36.21 28.98 -33.31
C GLY A 408 36.13 28.93 -31.77
N TYR A 409 36.14 27.74 -31.15
CA TYR A 409 36.05 27.58 -29.70
C TYR A 409 37.09 26.59 -29.16
N THR A 410 37.52 26.77 -27.91
CA THR A 410 38.24 25.77 -27.12
C THR A 410 37.29 25.07 -26.17
N PHE A 411 37.46 23.76 -26.02
CA PHE A 411 36.69 22.95 -25.07
C PHE A 411 37.15 23.25 -23.64
N ALA A 412 36.23 23.64 -22.77
CA ALA A 412 36.53 24.03 -21.39
C ALA A 412 36.27 22.89 -20.38
N GLY A 413 35.47 21.90 -20.74
CA GLY A 413 35.14 20.76 -19.88
C GLY A 413 33.68 20.32 -19.96
N TRP A 414 33.39 19.24 -19.24
CA TRP A 414 32.05 18.69 -19.08
C TRP A 414 31.41 19.21 -17.79
N TYR A 415 30.11 19.49 -17.83
CA TYR A 415 29.34 20.00 -16.71
C TYR A 415 28.07 19.17 -16.49
N ALA A 416 27.69 18.98 -15.22
CA ALA A 416 26.52 18.23 -14.78
C ALA A 416 25.18 18.95 -15.04
N ASP A 417 25.25 20.22 -15.43
CA ASP A 417 24.10 21.08 -15.63
C ASP A 417 24.33 22.00 -16.84
N PRO A 418 23.25 22.50 -17.48
CA PRO A 418 23.35 23.34 -18.66
C PRO A 418 23.75 24.80 -18.36
N THR A 419 23.79 25.22 -17.10
CA THR A 419 24.23 26.57 -16.68
C THR A 419 25.74 26.61 -16.36
N TYR A 420 26.41 25.47 -16.44
CA TYR A 420 27.84 25.28 -16.26
C TYR A 420 28.35 25.65 -14.86
N LEU A 421 27.55 25.38 -13.82
CA LEU A 421 27.90 25.64 -12.43
C LEU A 421 28.61 24.46 -11.76
N MET A 422 28.32 23.24 -12.19
CA MET A 422 28.85 22.00 -11.62
C MET A 422 29.74 21.28 -12.64
N GLN A 423 31.05 21.49 -12.53
CA GLN A 423 32.00 20.81 -13.40
C GLN A 423 32.09 19.32 -13.07
N TRP A 424 32.03 18.48 -14.09
CA TRP A 424 32.14 17.04 -13.94
C TRP A 424 33.59 16.57 -14.07
N ASP A 425 34.12 16.07 -12.96
CA ASP A 425 35.37 15.31 -12.89
C ASP A 425 35.12 13.80 -12.96
N PHE A 426 35.61 13.14 -14.02
CA PHE A 426 35.50 11.69 -14.25
C PHE A 426 36.32 10.86 -13.25
N ASN A 427 37.27 11.46 -12.53
CA ASN A 427 38.07 10.78 -11.53
C ASN A 427 37.39 10.76 -10.15
N VAL A 428 36.39 11.59 -9.92
CA VAL A 428 35.73 11.74 -8.60
C VAL A 428 34.26 11.38 -8.68
N HIS A 429 33.55 11.89 -9.68
CA HIS A 429 32.11 11.69 -9.80
C HIS A 429 31.77 10.31 -10.34
N THR A 430 30.65 9.79 -9.87
CA THR A 430 30.12 8.48 -10.21
C THR A 430 28.73 8.61 -10.80
N MET A 431 28.31 7.59 -11.56
CA MET A 431 27.02 7.59 -12.23
C MET A 431 25.87 7.67 -11.21
N PRO A 432 24.94 8.64 -11.35
CA PRO A 432 23.78 8.74 -10.48
C PRO A 432 22.77 7.60 -10.77
N ASN A 433 21.73 7.53 -9.95
CA ASN A 433 20.70 6.50 -10.02
C ASN A 433 19.64 6.76 -11.12
N SER A 434 20.06 7.29 -12.27
CA SER A 434 19.18 7.62 -13.39
C SER A 434 20.02 7.90 -14.63
N ASN A 435 19.37 7.93 -15.80
CA ASN A 435 20.00 8.46 -17.00
C ASN A 435 20.42 9.91 -16.76
N PHE A 436 21.62 10.27 -17.22
CA PHE A 436 22.25 11.55 -16.90
C PHE A 436 22.84 12.19 -18.15
N THR A 437 22.91 13.52 -18.18
CA THR A 437 23.46 14.27 -19.33
C THR A 437 24.56 15.21 -18.86
N LEU A 438 25.71 15.15 -19.54
CA LEU A 438 26.80 16.11 -19.38
C LEU A 438 26.80 17.11 -20.53
N TYR A 439 27.10 18.36 -20.22
CA TYR A 439 27.08 19.49 -21.15
C TYR A 439 28.50 19.99 -21.41
N ALA A 440 28.87 20.10 -22.68
CA ALA A 440 30.16 20.65 -23.08
C ALA A 440 30.17 22.17 -22.94
N LYS A 441 31.11 22.72 -22.17
CA LYS A 441 31.37 24.16 -22.11
C LYS A 441 32.43 24.57 -23.13
N TRP A 442 32.23 25.74 -23.73
CA TRP A 442 33.08 26.26 -24.80
C TRP A 442 33.53 27.70 -24.48
N ASN A 443 34.80 28.00 -24.72
CA ASN A 443 35.34 29.36 -24.67
C ASN A 443 35.65 29.82 -26.11
N ALA A 444 35.21 31.01 -26.51
CA ALA A 444 35.50 31.53 -27.85
C ALA A 444 37.01 31.77 -28.00
N VAL A 445 37.58 31.32 -29.12
CA VAL A 445 38.95 31.67 -29.49
C VAL A 445 38.93 33.15 -29.91
N PRO A 446 39.74 34.03 -29.29
CA PRO A 446 39.76 35.45 -29.67
C PRO A 446 40.16 35.57 -31.13
N THR A 447 39.29 36.10 -31.97
CA THR A 447 39.68 36.56 -33.30
C THR A 447 40.57 37.78 -33.11
N ALA A 448 41.78 37.77 -33.69
CA ALA A 448 42.61 38.96 -33.74
C ALA A 448 41.76 40.15 -34.25
N PRO A 449 41.93 41.38 -33.73
CA PRO A 449 41.16 42.53 -34.20
C PRO A 449 41.35 42.64 -35.72
N GLY A 450 40.30 42.36 -36.47
CA GLY A 450 40.30 42.58 -37.90
C GLY A 450 40.49 44.07 -38.14
N ASN A 451 41.67 44.44 -38.63
CA ASN A 451 41.87 45.76 -39.20
C ASN A 451 40.92 45.86 -40.41
N PRO A 452 39.97 46.82 -40.47
CA PRO A 452 39.12 46.95 -41.63
C PRO A 452 40.00 47.34 -42.82
N GLY A 453 40.14 46.42 -43.78
CA GLY A 453 40.90 46.66 -44.99
C GLY A 453 40.29 47.82 -45.78
N ALA A 454 41.07 48.88 -45.97
CA ALA A 454 40.87 49.84 -47.05
C ALA A 454 41.70 49.37 -48.28
N PRO A 455 41.24 49.66 -49.52
CA PRO A 455 41.66 48.96 -50.72
C PRO A 455 43.04 49.41 -51.23
N ASN A 456 43.74 48.46 -51.89
CA ASN A 456 45.01 48.69 -52.56
C ASN A 456 44.95 49.78 -53.65
N GLN A 457 45.86 50.76 -53.58
CA GLN A 457 46.46 51.44 -54.74
C GLN A 457 47.94 51.77 -54.42
N PRO A 458 48.83 51.92 -55.44
CA PRO A 458 50.21 51.47 -55.35
C PRO A 458 51.27 52.56 -55.03
N SER A 459 52.30 52.10 -54.31
CA SER A 459 53.74 52.47 -54.27
C SER A 459 54.23 53.94 -54.19
N GLN A 460 54.87 54.23 -53.02
CA GLN A 460 56.12 55.00 -52.72
C GLN A 460 56.26 56.50 -53.09
N PRO A 461 57.17 57.31 -52.48
CA PRO A 461 58.08 57.09 -51.32
C PRO A 461 58.24 58.27 -50.30
N SER A 462 59.05 58.01 -49.25
CA SER A 462 60.00 58.89 -48.50
C SER A 462 59.56 59.85 -47.36
N GLN A 463 59.96 59.47 -46.12
CA GLN A 463 60.70 60.22 -45.05
C GLN A 463 60.15 61.57 -44.46
N PRO A 464 60.69 62.09 -43.32
CA PRO A 464 60.68 61.58 -41.93
C PRO A 464 60.23 62.67 -40.90
N GLY A 465 59.85 62.30 -39.65
CA GLY A 465 59.68 63.32 -38.60
C GLY A 465 59.00 62.87 -37.29
N GLN A 466 59.79 62.74 -36.23
CA GLN A 466 59.42 62.68 -34.80
C GLN A 466 58.74 63.99 -34.29
N PRO A 467 58.45 64.16 -32.98
CA PRO A 467 57.66 63.35 -32.03
C PRO A 467 56.67 64.24 -31.21
N GLY A 468 55.81 63.67 -30.36
CA GLY A 468 55.01 64.48 -29.42
C GLY A 468 54.26 63.64 -28.39
N ALA A 469 54.43 64.01 -27.12
CA ALA A 469 54.13 63.21 -25.94
C ALA A 469 52.77 63.49 -25.28
N SER A 470 52.46 62.62 -24.33
CA SER A 470 51.87 62.90 -23.00
C SER A 470 50.35 62.77 -22.77
N GLN A 471 50.07 61.86 -21.82
CA GLN A 471 49.34 62.05 -20.56
C GLN A 471 47.81 62.18 -20.49
N GLY A 472 47.29 61.55 -19.41
CA GLY A 472 46.11 61.97 -18.67
C GLY A 472 45.02 60.90 -18.62
N GLN A 473 44.94 60.09 -17.55
CA GLN A 473 44.02 60.27 -16.40
C GLN A 473 42.54 60.21 -16.81
N SER A 474 41.66 59.42 -16.22
CA SER A 474 41.35 59.17 -14.80
C SER A 474 40.25 58.09 -14.80
N GLY A 475 40.12 57.22 -13.79
CA GLY A 475 39.48 57.54 -12.50
C GLY A 475 38.43 56.45 -12.26
N SER A 476 38.67 55.56 -11.28
CA SER A 476 37.92 55.49 -10.01
C SER A 476 36.58 54.74 -10.17
N GLN A 477 36.43 53.51 -9.68
CA GLN A 477 36.36 53.04 -8.27
C GLN A 477 34.91 52.61 -7.98
N LEU A 478 34.71 51.33 -7.61
CA LEU A 478 34.26 50.89 -6.28
C LEU A 478 33.76 49.44 -6.35
N ALA A 479 34.34 48.64 -5.47
CA ALA A 479 33.87 47.32 -5.09
C ALA A 479 32.71 47.46 -4.09
N ASP A 480 31.75 46.55 -4.14
CA ASP A 480 31.14 46.07 -2.90
C ASP A 480 30.63 44.64 -3.05
N THR A 481 30.35 44.06 -1.90
CA THR A 481 30.57 42.69 -1.48
C THR A 481 29.27 41.88 -1.42
N GLY A 482 29.40 40.59 -1.73
CA GLY A 482 28.68 39.44 -1.17
C GLY A 482 27.18 39.50 -0.90
N THR A 483 26.41 38.65 -1.58
CA THR A 483 25.44 37.78 -0.90
C THR A 483 25.18 36.52 -1.72
N SER A 484 25.61 35.37 -1.20
CA SER A 484 25.32 34.04 -1.74
C SER A 484 23.86 33.67 -1.46
N LEU A 485 23.10 33.41 -2.51
CA LEU A 485 21.75 32.85 -2.45
C LEU A 485 21.84 31.35 -2.81
N LEU A 486 21.71 30.48 -1.81
CA LEU A 486 21.55 29.04 -1.99
C LEU A 486 20.12 28.77 -2.49
N VAL A 487 19.99 28.29 -3.72
CA VAL A 487 18.76 27.68 -4.24
C VAL A 487 18.93 26.17 -4.21
N ALA A 488 18.09 25.53 -3.41
CA ALA A 488 17.97 24.08 -3.29
C ALA A 488 17.34 23.48 -4.56
N ILE A 489 17.97 22.44 -5.11
CA ILE A 489 17.31 21.49 -5.99
C ILE A 489 17.21 20.18 -5.21
N GLY A 490 15.97 19.67 -5.12
CA GLY A 490 15.57 18.61 -4.21
C GLY A 490 16.23 17.26 -4.50
N ALA A 491 16.65 16.62 -3.42
CA ALA A 491 16.62 15.18 -3.25
C ALA A 491 16.25 14.92 -1.79
N GLY A 492 15.09 14.30 -1.58
CA GLY A 492 14.70 13.79 -0.27
C GLY A 492 15.66 12.67 0.13
N VAL A 493 16.66 13.02 0.92
CA VAL A 493 17.43 12.08 1.74
C VAL A 493 17.35 12.64 3.15
N ALA A 494 16.53 12.00 3.99
CA ALA A 494 16.50 12.25 5.42
C ALA A 494 17.83 11.81 6.02
N ALA A 495 18.77 12.75 6.14
CA ALA A 495 19.92 12.59 7.01
C ALA A 495 19.42 12.75 8.46
N ILE A 496 19.26 11.62 9.15
CA ILE A 496 19.08 11.59 10.60
C ILE A 496 20.41 12.04 11.22
N ILE A 497 20.50 13.32 11.58
CA ILE A 497 21.56 13.81 12.46
C ILE A 497 21.05 13.65 13.89
N SER A 498 21.73 12.77 14.62
CA SER A 498 21.57 12.50 16.04
C SER A 498 21.55 13.80 16.85
N GLY A 499 20.41 14.10 17.45
CA GLY A 499 20.23 15.26 18.31
C GLY A 499 20.89 15.06 19.68
N ALA A 500 22.02 15.72 19.90
CA ALA A 500 22.45 16.10 21.24
C ALA A 500 21.70 17.39 21.62
N VAL A 501 20.71 17.26 22.50
CA VAL A 501 19.99 18.39 23.09
C VAL A 501 20.92 19.14 24.03
N LEU A 502 21.48 20.26 23.57
CA LEU A 502 22.11 21.25 24.44
C LEU A 502 21.10 22.35 24.74
N MET A 503 20.50 22.28 25.93
CA MET A 503 19.67 23.36 26.47
C MET A 503 20.54 24.60 26.73
N MET A 504 20.28 25.69 26.01
CA MET A 504 20.70 27.03 26.45
C MET A 504 19.48 27.92 26.67
N ARG A 505 19.22 28.20 27.96
CA ARG A 505 18.27 29.20 28.47
C ARG A 505 18.65 30.58 27.92
N LYS A 506 17.75 31.20 27.14
CA LYS A 506 17.86 32.62 26.78
C LYS A 506 17.18 33.46 27.86
N LYS A 507 18.00 34.16 28.68
CA LYS A 507 17.53 35.23 29.57
C LYS A 507 17.06 36.42 28.72
N ARG A 508 15.91 36.98 29.08
CA ARG A 508 15.37 38.24 28.54
C ARG A 508 16.25 39.42 28.99
N SER A 509 16.53 40.33 28.06
CA SER A 509 16.49 41.78 28.23
C SER A 509 16.07 42.39 26.91
#